data_AF-A0A418CH18-F1
#
_entry.id   AF-A0A418CH18-F1
#
_cell.length_a   1.000
_cell.length_b   1.000
_cell.length_c   1.000
_cell.angle_alpha   90.00
_cell.angle_beta   90.00
_cell.angle_gamma   90.00
#
_symmetry.space_group_name_H-M   'P 1'
#
loop_
_entity.id
_entity.type
_entity.pdbx_description
1 polymer ?
#
loop_
_entity_poly.entity_id
_entity_poly.type
_entity_poly.pdbx_seq_one_letter_code
_entity_poly.pdbx_strand_id
1 'polypeptide(L)'
;SLTILADGPLTLSGVLCTSSSYDEASHSCGPAKKAECGFCLFMKAGPCGDQFTSWEACLDESKKEGADFLSKCGPQTLALRDCVDAHPEYYSVLNGDDSDDEDAKAE
;
A
#
# COMPACT_ATOMS: atom_id res chain seq x y z
N SER A 1 -18.53 34.85 32.55
CA SER A 1 -17.65 33.95 31.79
C SER A 1 -17.34 32.76 32.66
N LEU A 2 -17.78 31.56 32.28
CA LEU A 2 -17.56 30.35 33.08
C LEU A 2 -16.24 29.71 32.63
N THR A 3 -15.19 29.85 33.44
CA THR A 3 -13.89 29.25 33.18
C THR A 3 -13.89 27.84 33.75
N ILE A 4 -13.86 26.81 32.88
CA ILE A 4 -13.64 25.43 33.33
C ILE A 4 -12.15 25.29 33.68
N LEU A 5 -11.84 25.34 34.97
CA LEU A 5 -10.54 24.96 35.52
C LEU A 5 -10.56 23.44 35.73
N ALA A 6 -10.15 22.68 34.72
CA ALA A 6 -9.98 21.24 34.86
C ALA A 6 -8.64 20.96 35.57
N ASP A 7 -8.68 20.67 36.86
CA ASP A 7 -7.52 20.40 37.73
C ASP A 7 -7.07 18.92 37.68
N GLY A 8 -7.17 18.26 36.53
CA GLY A 8 -6.88 16.83 36.39
C GLY A 8 -6.58 16.40 34.95
N PRO A 9 -6.04 15.18 34.74
CA PRO A 9 -5.71 14.69 33.41
C PRO A 9 -6.98 14.60 32.56
N LEU A 10 -7.01 15.39 31.48
CA LEU A 10 -8.10 15.35 30.52
C LEU A 10 -8.06 14.01 29.79
N THR A 11 -9.09 13.19 30.00
CA THR A 11 -9.23 11.89 29.32
C THR A 11 -10.18 12.07 28.15
N LEU A 12 -9.66 11.89 26.93
CA LEU A 12 -10.49 11.83 25.73
C LEU A 12 -11.02 10.41 25.59
N SER A 13 -12.33 10.24 25.77
CA SER A 13 -13.01 8.95 25.58
C SER A 13 -13.97 9.05 24.40
N GLY A 14 -13.78 8.20 23.40
CA GLY A 14 -14.56 8.19 22.17
C GLY A 14 -13.95 7.30 21.10
N VAL A 15 -14.65 7.17 19.98
CA VAL A 15 -14.14 6.47 18.80
C VAL A 15 -13.39 7.49 17.93
N LEU A 16 -12.11 7.26 17.69
CA LEU A 16 -11.32 8.07 16.77
C LEU A 16 -11.43 7.48 15.36
N CYS A 17 -12.13 8.18 14.45
CA CYS A 17 -12.17 7.78 13.06
C CYS A 17 -10.92 8.30 12.31
N THR A 18 -10.44 7.51 11.36
CA THR A 18 -9.53 8.01 10.31
C THR A 18 -10.32 8.84 9.29
N SER A 19 -9.67 9.80 8.62
CA SER A 19 -10.32 10.62 7.58
C SER A 19 -10.96 9.78 6.47
N SER A 20 -10.40 8.61 6.18
CA SER A 20 -10.90 7.65 5.19
C SER A 20 -12.15 6.87 5.62
N SER A 21 -12.49 6.87 6.92
CA SER A 21 -13.62 6.14 7.49
C SER A 21 -14.68 7.05 8.08
N TYR A 22 -14.43 8.35 8.22
CA TYR A 22 -15.39 9.29 8.78
C TYR A 22 -16.45 9.67 7.74
N ASP A 23 -17.72 9.50 8.11
CA ASP A 23 -18.85 9.99 7.32
C ASP A 23 -19.40 11.28 7.96
N GLU A 24 -19.34 12.39 7.23
CA GLU A 24 -19.76 13.71 7.73
C GLU A 24 -21.28 13.80 7.92
N ALA A 25 -22.09 13.09 7.13
CA ALA A 25 -23.54 13.15 7.24
C ALA A 25 -24.07 12.44 8.50
N SER A 26 -23.43 11.34 8.89
CA SER A 26 -23.82 10.51 10.03
C SER A 26 -22.94 10.70 11.27
N HIS A 27 -21.85 11.45 11.16
CA HIS A 27 -20.81 11.58 12.19
C HIS A 27 -20.35 10.23 12.75
N SER A 28 -20.25 9.21 11.90
CA SER A 28 -19.95 7.83 12.29
C SER A 28 -18.73 7.29 11.55
N CYS A 29 -18.02 6.34 12.17
CA CYS A 29 -16.97 5.62 11.47
C CYS A 29 -17.62 4.52 10.63
N GLY A 30 -17.61 4.71 9.30
CA GLY A 30 -17.92 3.67 8.34
C GLY A 30 -16.83 2.58 8.29
N PRO A 31 -17.06 1.51 7.50
CA PRO A 31 -16.02 0.54 7.24
C PRO A 31 -14.80 1.23 6.64
N ALA A 32 -13.60 0.83 7.05
CA ALA A 32 -12.37 1.30 6.43
C ALA A 32 -12.48 1.09 4.92
N LYS A 33 -12.48 2.19 4.15
CA LYS A 33 -12.31 2.13 2.70
C LYS A 33 -11.01 1.36 2.48
N LYS A 34 -11.03 0.31 1.64
CA LYS A 34 -9.79 -0.37 1.26
C LYS A 34 -8.86 0.70 0.71
N ALA A 35 -7.80 1.03 1.44
CA ALA A 35 -6.78 1.92 0.96
C ALA A 35 -6.29 1.34 -0.36
N GLU A 36 -6.41 2.10 -1.44
CA GLU A 36 -5.86 1.67 -2.72
C GLU A 36 -4.34 1.61 -2.57
N CYS A 37 -3.78 0.43 -2.81
CA CYS A 37 -2.35 0.20 -2.76
C CYS A 37 -1.66 1.17 -3.74
N GLY A 38 -0.94 2.16 -3.21
CA GLY A 38 -0.30 3.21 -4.01
C GLY A 38 0.69 2.65 -5.03
N PHE A 39 1.44 1.62 -4.65
CA PHE A 39 2.31 0.88 -5.57
C PHE A 39 1.52 0.22 -6.71
N CYS A 40 0.36 -0.37 -6.39
CA CYS A 40 -0.48 -1.05 -7.38
C CYS A 40 -1.08 -0.04 -8.38
N LEU A 41 -1.46 1.15 -7.91
CA LEU A 41 -1.89 2.25 -8.78
C LEU A 41 -0.74 2.73 -9.69
N PHE A 42 0.45 2.90 -9.13
CA PHE A 42 1.65 3.29 -9.88
C PHE A 42 2.00 2.26 -10.97
N MET A 43 2.06 0.98 -10.62
CA MET A 43 2.40 -0.08 -11.57
C MET A 43 1.37 -0.19 -12.69
N LYS A 44 0.07 -0.06 -12.40
CA LYS A 44 -1.02 -0.09 -13.39
C LYS A 44 -1.04 1.11 -14.32
N ALA A 45 -0.64 2.29 -13.83
CA ALA A 45 -0.57 3.50 -14.63
C ALA A 45 0.69 3.56 -15.52
N GLY A 46 1.67 2.70 -15.27
CA GLY A 46 2.92 2.64 -16.02
C GLY A 46 2.85 1.84 -17.32
N PRO A 47 3.93 1.86 -18.11
CA PRO A 47 4.02 1.15 -19.39
C PRO A 47 3.90 -0.38 -19.24
N CYS A 48 4.19 -0.92 -18.05
CA CYS A 48 4.07 -2.35 -17.74
C CYS A 48 2.76 -2.72 -17.03
N GLY A 49 1.73 -1.85 -17.07
CA GLY A 49 0.46 -2.07 -16.37
C GLY A 49 -0.27 -3.36 -16.78
N ASP A 50 -0.17 -3.76 -18.05
CA ASP A 50 -0.75 -5.02 -18.54
C ASP A 50 -0.07 -6.24 -17.92
N GLN A 51 1.27 -6.22 -17.83
CA GLN A 51 2.04 -7.32 -17.25
C GLN A 51 1.77 -7.43 -15.74
N PHE A 52 1.66 -6.28 -15.08
CA PHE A 52 1.32 -6.20 -13.66
C PHE A 52 -0.09 -6.77 -13.40
N THR A 53 -1.07 -6.41 -14.22
CA THR A 53 -2.45 -6.90 -14.09
C THR A 53 -2.52 -8.41 -14.33
N SER A 54 -1.79 -8.93 -15.32
CA SER A 54 -1.71 -10.37 -15.55
C SER A 54 -1.04 -11.13 -14.41
N TRP A 55 -0.02 -10.53 -13.79
CA TRP A 55 0.65 -11.09 -12.63
C TRP A 55 -0.26 -11.11 -11.40
N GLU A 56 -0.95 -10.00 -11.10
CA GLU A 56 -1.92 -9.93 -10.01
C GLU A 56 -3.05 -10.96 -10.17
N ALA A 57 -3.59 -11.13 -11.39
CA ALA A 57 -4.61 -12.13 -11.66
C ALA A 57 -4.11 -13.55 -11.31
N CYS A 58 -2.88 -13.87 -11.70
CA CYS A 58 -2.27 -15.16 -11.37
C CYS A 58 -2.04 -15.32 -9.86
N LEU A 59 -1.61 -14.27 -9.15
CA LEU A 59 -1.48 -14.31 -7.70
C LEU A 59 -2.81 -14.57 -6.99
N ASP A 60 -3.88 -13.90 -7.46
CA ASP A 60 -5.23 -14.08 -6.92
C ASP A 60 -5.74 -15.51 -7.13
N GLU A 61 -5.47 -16.11 -8.29
CA GLU A 61 -5.78 -17.51 -8.56
C GLU A 61 -4.95 -18.46 -7.68
N SER A 62 -3.65 -18.22 -7.55
CA SER A 62 -2.75 -19.02 -6.71
C SER A 62 -3.18 -19.00 -5.25
N LYS A 63 -3.58 -17.83 -4.74
CA LYS A 63 -4.08 -17.65 -3.37
C LYS A 63 -5.38 -18.40 -3.12
N LYS A 64 -6.28 -18.46 -4.12
CA LYS A 64 -7.53 -19.24 -4.01
C LYS A 64 -7.28 -20.74 -3.99
N GLU A 65 -6.28 -21.21 -4.73
CA GLU A 65 -5.93 -22.63 -4.82
C GLU A 65 -4.98 -23.10 -3.72
N GLY A 66 -4.38 -22.18 -2.95
CA GLY A 66 -3.35 -22.51 -1.96
C GLY A 66 -2.04 -23.01 -2.58
N ALA A 67 -1.80 -22.70 -3.86
CA ALA A 67 -0.62 -23.09 -4.60
C ALA A 67 0.53 -22.11 -4.36
N ASP A 68 1.77 -22.60 -4.50
CA ASP A 68 2.97 -21.77 -4.47
C ASP A 68 2.98 -20.80 -5.67
N PHE A 69 2.86 -19.51 -5.37
CA PHE A 69 2.71 -18.46 -6.37
C PHE A 69 3.97 -18.27 -7.22
N LEU A 70 5.15 -18.57 -6.68
CA LEU A 70 6.42 -18.51 -7.41
C LEU A 70 6.44 -19.54 -8.54
N SER A 71 5.97 -20.75 -8.25
CA SER A 71 5.90 -21.84 -9.20
C SER A 71 4.83 -21.60 -10.28
N LYS A 72 3.68 -21.02 -9.91
CA LYS A 72 2.55 -20.81 -10.84
C LYS A 72 2.65 -19.52 -11.65
N CYS A 73 3.14 -18.44 -11.04
CA CYS A 73 3.20 -17.10 -11.62
C CYS A 73 4.63 -16.64 -11.94
N GLY A 74 5.61 -17.55 -11.89
CA GLY A 74 6.99 -17.30 -12.27
C GLY A 74 7.13 -16.66 -13.67
N PRO A 75 6.49 -17.18 -14.73
CA PRO A 75 6.56 -16.59 -16.06
C PRO A 75 6.05 -15.14 -16.10
N GLN A 76 4.94 -14.86 -15.42
CA GLN A 76 4.34 -13.52 -15.33
C GLN A 76 5.23 -12.57 -14.51
N THR A 77 5.86 -13.08 -13.45
CA THR A 77 6.81 -12.30 -12.63
C THR A 77 8.04 -11.91 -13.46
N LEU A 78 8.57 -12.84 -14.27
CA LEU A 78 9.70 -12.57 -15.16
C LEU A 78 9.32 -11.57 -16.25
N ALA A 79 8.16 -11.73 -16.88
CA ALA A 79 7.68 -10.80 -17.90
C ALA A 79 7.48 -9.37 -17.35
N LEU A 80 6.96 -9.26 -16.13
CA LEU A 80 6.84 -7.98 -15.43
C LEU A 80 8.21 -7.36 -15.16
N ARG A 81 9.15 -8.15 -14.63
CA ARG A 81 10.52 -7.70 -14.36
C ARG A 81 11.23 -7.24 -15.63
N ASP A 82 11.13 -8.01 -16.72
CA ASP A 82 11.78 -7.68 -17.99
C ASP A 82 11.22 -6.39 -18.59
N CYS A 83 9.91 -6.16 -18.43
CA CYS A 83 9.27 -4.91 -18.84
C CYS A 83 9.75 -3.72 -17.98
N VAL A 84 9.81 -3.88 -16.66
CA VAL A 84 10.28 -2.82 -15.74
C VAL A 84 11.72 -2.42 -16.05
N ASP A 85 12.60 -3.40 -16.27
CA ASP A 85 14.01 -3.19 -16.61
C ASP A 85 14.16 -2.51 -17.99
N ALA A 86 13.23 -2.72 -18.91
CA ALA A 86 13.21 -2.07 -20.22
C ALA A 86 12.70 -0.61 -20.17
N HIS A 87 12.08 -0.19 -19.06
CA HIS A 87 11.51 1.15 -18.86
C HIS A 87 12.10 1.89 -17.64
N PRO A 88 13.44 2.03 -17.55
CA PRO A 88 14.08 2.69 -16.41
C PRO A 88 13.69 4.17 -16.27
N GLU A 89 13.30 4.83 -17.35
CA GLU A 89 12.82 6.23 -17.34
C GLU A 89 11.56 6.42 -16.49
N TYR A 90 10.72 5.39 -16.40
CA TYR A 90 9.49 5.40 -15.60
C TYR A 90 9.71 4.73 -14.24
N TYR A 91 10.45 3.62 -14.20
CA TYR A 91 10.57 2.78 -13.00
C TYR A 91 11.81 3.04 -12.13
N SER A 92 12.72 3.93 -12.52
CA SER A 92 13.90 4.28 -11.71
C SER A 92 13.57 4.73 -10.28
N VAL A 93 12.38 5.31 -10.06
CA VAL A 93 11.89 5.65 -8.70
C VAL A 93 11.76 4.44 -7.77
N LEU A 94 11.66 3.22 -8.32
CA LEU A 94 11.59 1.99 -7.53
C LEU A 94 12.96 1.50 -7.05
N ASN A 95 14.06 1.98 -7.63
CA ASN A 95 15.40 1.45 -7.35
C ASN A 95 15.99 1.95 -6.02
N GLY A 96 15.35 2.93 -5.37
CA GLY A 96 15.88 3.58 -4.18
C GLY A 96 17.12 4.41 -4.50
N ASP A 97 17.20 5.62 -3.95
CA ASP A 97 18.50 6.28 -3.84
C ASP A 97 19.23 5.54 -2.70
N ASP A 98 20.38 4.94 -2.98
CA ASP A 98 21.22 4.16 -2.03
C ASP A 98 21.80 5.03 -0.88
N SER A 99 21.26 6.23 -0.64
CA SER A 99 21.84 7.26 0.23
C SER A 99 21.29 7.27 1.67
N ASP A 100 20.40 6.35 2.06
CA ASP A 100 19.78 6.33 3.40
C ASP A 100 19.96 4.98 4.16
N ASP A 101 20.97 4.17 3.82
CA ASP A 101 21.29 2.87 4.47
C ASP A 101 22.62 2.88 5.27
N GLU A 102 22.98 3.98 5.95
CA GLU A 102 24.16 4.06 6.83
C GLU A 102 23.88 4.00 8.35
N ASP A 103 22.72 3.56 8.85
CA ASP A 103 22.53 3.41 10.31
C ASP A 103 21.53 2.32 10.72
N ALA A 104 21.97 1.05 10.74
CA ALA A 104 21.51 0.02 11.70
C ALA A 104 22.28 -1.31 11.59
N LYS A 105 23.60 -1.29 11.81
CA LYS A 105 24.31 -2.46 12.34
C LYS A 105 25.32 -2.03 13.39
N ALA A 106 24.85 -1.93 14.63
CA ALA A 106 25.71 -1.97 15.81
C ALA A 106 25.30 -3.20 16.64
N GLU A 107 26.14 -4.24 16.58
CA GLU A 107 26.40 -5.12 17.71
C GLU A 107 27.36 -4.43 18.68
#